data_AF-A0A6I6E6Y4-F1
#
_entry.id   AF-A0A6I6E6Y4-F1
#
_cell.length_a   1.000
_cell.length_b   1.000
_cell.length_c   1.000
_cell.angle_alpha   90.00
_cell.angle_beta   90.00
_cell.angle_gamma   90.00
#
_symmetry.space_group_name_H-M   'P 1'
#
loop_
_entity.id
_entity.type
_entity.pdbx_description
1 polymer ?
#
loop_
_entity_poly.entity_id
_entity_poly.type
_entity_poly.pdbx_seq_one_letter_code
_entity_poly.pdbx_strand_id
1 'polypeptide(L)'
;MSIKPRVSRRLASIFAALCIGVTGSAQALSLVVEDGEIAGVSGLDIQGRLYDVTFRDGAFNAIYPSELSGYGPLARALAQALLATKLPIQAVPGRRTDLRPRGCQSTDSCTILIPEHSDGTAPNARMTHTVEVIYTKDRFSKVPEPLWPFDADTDTQSMPDMLYAVITPAH
;
A
#
# COMPACT_ATOMS: atom_id res chain seq x y z
N MET A 1 43.64 -59.24 -19.50
CA MET A 1 44.21 -58.48 -20.63
C MET A 1 43.42 -57.20 -20.83
N SER A 2 44.15 -56.10 -20.81
CA SER A 2 43.70 -54.72 -21.01
C SER A 2 43.28 -54.49 -22.46
N ILE A 3 42.27 -53.65 -22.71
CA ILE A 3 42.31 -52.47 -23.60
C ILE A 3 41.03 -51.64 -23.34
N LYS A 4 41.23 -50.41 -22.90
CA LYS A 4 40.22 -49.36 -22.64
C LYS A 4 39.72 -48.75 -23.97
N PRO A 5 38.43 -48.39 -24.10
CA PRO A 5 38.04 -47.39 -25.08
C PRO A 5 38.34 -45.98 -24.54
N ARG A 6 39.20 -45.26 -25.28
CA ARG A 6 39.43 -43.81 -25.16
C ARG A 6 38.14 -43.07 -25.48
N VAL A 7 37.45 -42.56 -24.47
CA VAL A 7 36.42 -41.53 -24.67
C VAL A 7 37.11 -40.17 -24.60
N SER A 8 36.97 -39.47 -25.72
CA SER A 8 37.48 -38.14 -26.02
C SER A 8 37.14 -37.11 -24.93
N ARG A 9 38.14 -36.32 -24.54
CA ARG A 9 38.00 -35.10 -23.73
C ARG A 9 37.00 -34.16 -24.42
N ARG A 10 35.77 -34.09 -23.92
CA ARG A 10 34.85 -33.00 -24.21
C ARG A 10 34.69 -32.12 -22.98
N LEU A 11 34.86 -30.82 -23.23
CA LEU A 11 34.32 -29.68 -22.49
C LEU A 11 35.03 -29.32 -21.17
N ALA A 12 36.08 -28.51 -21.33
CA ALA A 12 36.60 -27.68 -20.27
C ALA A 12 35.69 -26.45 -20.05
N SER A 13 35.42 -26.20 -18.78
CA SER A 13 35.30 -24.90 -18.12
C SER A 13 34.20 -23.93 -18.59
N ILE A 14 33.11 -23.86 -17.82
CA ILE A 14 32.90 -22.86 -16.75
C ILE A 14 32.68 -21.46 -17.34
N PHE A 15 31.42 -21.13 -17.64
CA PHE A 15 30.92 -19.78 -17.42
C PHE A 15 30.00 -19.86 -16.21
N ALA A 16 30.51 -19.36 -15.09
CA ALA A 16 29.76 -19.18 -13.86
C ALA A 16 28.54 -18.29 -14.17
N ALA A 17 27.35 -18.82 -13.92
CA ALA A 17 26.13 -18.05 -13.87
C ALA A 17 26.27 -17.02 -12.75
N LEU A 18 26.55 -15.77 -13.13
CA LEU A 18 26.49 -14.63 -12.24
C LEU A 18 25.02 -14.35 -11.96
N CYS A 19 24.43 -15.14 -11.05
CA CYS A 19 23.15 -14.81 -10.43
C CYS A 19 23.37 -13.59 -9.55
N ILE A 20 23.32 -12.40 -10.15
CA ILE A 20 23.05 -11.16 -9.42
C ILE A 20 21.61 -11.30 -8.95
N GLY A 21 21.44 -11.97 -7.81
CA GLY A 21 20.23 -11.87 -7.03
C GLY A 21 20.11 -10.40 -6.67
N VAL A 22 19.22 -9.69 -7.35
CA VAL A 22 18.66 -8.45 -6.84
C VAL A 22 18.03 -8.86 -5.51
N THR A 23 18.77 -8.68 -4.43
CA THR A 23 18.25 -8.74 -3.07
C THR A 23 17.38 -7.50 -2.94
N GLY A 24 16.16 -7.59 -3.47
CA GLY A 24 15.12 -6.63 -3.16
C GLY A 24 14.92 -6.72 -1.66
N SER A 25 15.44 -5.75 -0.92
CA SER A 25 15.12 -5.58 0.49
C SER A 25 13.60 -5.56 0.56
N ALA A 26 13.00 -6.59 1.16
CA ALA A 26 11.60 -6.55 1.53
C ALA A 26 11.49 -5.48 2.61
N GLN A 27 11.29 -4.24 2.20
CA GLN A 27 11.09 -3.14 3.14
C GLN A 27 9.77 -3.43 3.85
N ALA A 28 9.85 -3.63 5.16
CA ALA A 28 8.67 -3.70 5.98
C ALA A 28 8.02 -2.30 5.96
N LEU A 29 6.72 -2.23 5.70
CA LEU A 29 5.98 -0.97 5.85
C LEU A 29 6.15 -0.50 7.30
N SER A 30 6.32 0.81 7.46
CA SER A 30 6.38 1.44 8.77
C SER A 30 5.03 2.08 9.05
N LEU A 31 4.30 1.60 10.07
CA LEU A 31 3.08 2.27 10.52
C LEU A 31 3.46 3.50 11.35
N VAL A 32 2.81 4.61 11.04
CA VAL A 32 2.81 5.77 11.91
C VAL A 32 1.72 5.58 12.95
N VAL A 33 2.10 5.53 14.22
CA VAL A 33 1.17 5.38 15.35
C VAL A 33 1.20 6.63 16.20
N GLU A 34 0.04 7.26 16.36
CA GLU A 34 -0.15 8.47 17.16
C GLU A 34 -1.31 8.23 18.13
N ASP A 35 -1.11 8.57 19.40
CA ASP A 35 -2.12 8.39 20.46
C ASP A 35 -2.69 6.95 20.57
N GLY A 36 -1.89 5.96 20.16
CA GLY A 36 -2.28 4.55 20.18
C GLY A 36 -3.17 4.10 19.01
N GLU A 37 -3.28 4.90 17.96
CA GLU A 37 -4.00 4.58 16.73
C GLU A 37 -3.09 4.73 15.50
N ILE A 38 -3.38 4.00 14.43
CA ILE A 38 -2.59 4.07 13.18
C ILE A 38 -3.02 5.32 12.43
N ALA A 39 -2.13 6.32 12.37
CA ALA A 39 -2.34 7.56 11.64
C ALA A 39 -1.98 7.44 10.16
N GLY A 40 -1.18 6.44 9.78
CA GLY A 40 -0.69 6.32 8.41
C GLY A 40 0.42 5.29 8.22
N VAL A 41 1.13 5.44 7.11
CA VAL A 41 2.31 4.66 6.70
C VAL A 41 3.39 5.64 6.27
N SER A 42 4.63 5.44 6.72
CA SER A 42 5.75 6.30 6.34
C SER A 42 6.79 5.56 5.50
N GLY A 43 7.49 6.31 4.65
CA GLY A 43 8.64 5.82 3.89
C GLY A 43 8.30 4.71 2.89
N LEU A 44 7.12 4.77 2.29
CA LEU A 44 6.69 3.80 1.29
C LEU A 44 7.40 4.03 -0.04
N ASP A 45 8.24 3.08 -0.47
CA ASP A 45 8.89 3.12 -1.78
C ASP A 45 7.89 2.74 -2.89
N ILE A 46 7.60 3.71 -3.75
CA ILE A 46 6.86 3.52 -4.99
C ILE A 46 7.75 3.95 -6.14
N GLN A 47 8.26 2.96 -6.88
CA GLN A 47 9.08 3.17 -8.09
C GLN A 47 10.35 4.01 -7.82
N GLY A 48 11.02 3.79 -6.68
CA GLY A 48 12.25 4.45 -6.29
C GLY A 48 12.05 5.84 -5.66
N ARG A 49 10.82 6.18 -5.28
CA ARG A 49 10.48 7.43 -4.58
C ARG A 49 9.74 7.08 -3.31
N LEU A 50 10.14 7.71 -2.21
CA LEU A 50 9.51 7.50 -0.91
C LEU A 50 8.31 8.43 -0.74
N TYR A 51 7.22 7.86 -0.23
CA TYR A 51 5.99 8.58 0.08
C TYR A 51 5.54 8.29 1.51
N ASP A 52 4.97 9.31 2.15
CA ASP A 52 4.20 9.15 3.36
C ASP A 52 2.70 9.14 3.01
N VAL A 53 1.95 8.34 3.73
CA VAL A 53 0.52 8.16 3.54
C VAL A 53 -0.15 8.43 4.88
N THR A 54 -1.05 9.39 4.88
CA THR A 54 -1.82 9.75 6.07
C THR A 54 -3.27 9.31 5.89
N PHE A 55 -3.84 8.69 6.93
CA PHE A 55 -5.25 8.33 6.94
C PHE A 55 -6.09 9.46 7.56
N ARG A 56 -7.19 9.80 6.89
CA ARG A 56 -8.08 10.90 7.27
C ARG A 56 -9.53 10.50 7.03
N ASP A 57 -10.38 10.82 7.99
CA ASP A 57 -11.84 10.85 7.83
C ASP A 57 -12.31 12.28 7.48
N GLY A 58 -13.51 12.38 6.92
CA GLY A 58 -14.18 13.62 6.53
C GLY A 58 -14.61 13.65 5.07
N ALA A 59 -15.15 14.80 4.68
CA ALA A 59 -15.55 15.08 3.31
C ALA A 59 -14.32 15.23 2.41
N PHE A 60 -14.36 14.63 1.21
CA PHE A 60 -13.29 14.68 0.22
C PHE A 60 -12.75 16.09 -0.03
N ASN A 61 -13.64 17.07 -0.26
CA ASN A 61 -13.27 18.46 -0.54
C ASN A 61 -12.61 19.20 0.63
N ALA A 62 -12.69 18.68 1.86
CA ALA A 62 -12.08 19.29 3.04
C ALA A 62 -10.67 18.75 3.33
N ILE A 63 -10.41 17.49 2.95
CA ILE A 63 -9.19 16.77 3.34
C ILE A 63 -8.22 16.54 2.18
N TYR A 64 -8.73 16.55 0.94
CA TYR A 64 -7.94 16.22 -0.24
C TYR A 64 -7.19 17.45 -0.75
N PRO A 65 -5.93 17.30 -1.25
CA PRO A 65 -5.18 18.41 -1.80
C PRO A 65 -5.96 19.13 -2.91
N SER A 66 -6.10 20.44 -2.74
CA SER A 66 -6.98 21.29 -3.56
C SER A 66 -6.55 21.45 -5.01
N GLU A 67 -5.35 21.02 -5.35
CA GLU A 67 -4.73 21.16 -6.66
C GLU A 67 -4.74 19.86 -7.47
N LEU A 68 -5.27 18.77 -6.90
CA LEU A 68 -5.25 17.44 -7.50
C LEU A 68 -6.64 16.98 -7.92
N SER A 69 -6.70 16.28 -9.06
CA SER A 69 -7.91 15.61 -9.58
C SER A 69 -7.88 14.10 -9.36
N GLY A 70 -7.35 13.69 -8.21
CA GLY A 70 -6.95 12.31 -7.91
C GLY A 70 -5.44 12.08 -8.14
N TYR A 71 -4.94 10.96 -7.62
CA TYR A 71 -3.53 10.57 -7.76
C TYR A 71 -3.23 9.80 -9.06
N GLY A 72 -4.25 9.48 -9.86
CA GLY A 72 -4.10 8.73 -11.10
C GLY A 72 -3.36 7.40 -10.89
N PRO A 73 -2.35 7.06 -11.73
CA PRO A 73 -1.60 5.81 -11.60
C PRO A 73 -0.92 5.59 -10.24
N LEU A 74 -0.61 6.67 -9.49
CA LEU A 74 -0.01 6.58 -8.17
C LEU A 74 -0.97 5.91 -7.16
N ALA A 75 -2.29 6.07 -7.31
CA ALA A 75 -3.26 5.41 -6.45
C ALA A 75 -3.14 3.88 -6.50
N ARG A 76 -3.05 3.33 -7.71
CA ARG A 76 -2.87 1.87 -7.93
C ARG A 76 -1.51 1.40 -7.44
N ALA A 77 -0.46 2.18 -7.68
CA ALA A 77 0.89 1.84 -7.25
C ALA A 77 1.00 1.81 -5.72
N LEU A 78 0.36 2.78 -5.04
CA LEU A 78 0.22 2.77 -3.59
C LEU A 78 -0.51 1.51 -3.11
N ALA A 79 -1.69 1.20 -3.67
CA ALA A 79 -2.44 0.01 -3.27
C ALA A 79 -1.60 -1.27 -3.44
N GLN A 80 -0.88 -1.40 -4.55
CA GLN A 80 0.02 -2.53 -4.78
C GLN A 80 1.15 -2.62 -3.75
N ALA A 81 1.75 -1.48 -3.39
CA ALA A 81 2.80 -1.43 -2.39
C ALA A 81 2.27 -1.80 -0.99
N LEU A 82 1.08 -1.32 -0.61
CA LEU A 82 0.41 -1.71 0.64
C LEU A 82 0.07 -3.22 0.67
N LEU A 83 -0.38 -3.78 -0.45
CA LEU A 83 -0.72 -5.20 -0.55
C LEU A 83 0.52 -6.12 -0.62
N ALA A 84 1.68 -5.59 -1.01
CA ALA A 84 2.89 -6.37 -1.16
C ALA A 84 3.50 -6.80 0.18
N THR A 85 3.09 -6.22 1.31
CA THR A 85 3.57 -6.65 2.63
C THR A 85 3.05 -8.02 3.01
N LYS A 86 4.00 -8.95 3.18
CA LYS A 86 3.75 -10.31 3.65
C LYS A 86 4.02 -10.50 5.14
N LEU A 87 4.69 -9.54 5.77
CA LEU A 87 4.95 -9.53 7.20
C LEU A 87 3.92 -8.62 7.89
N PRO A 88 3.44 -9.01 9.10
CA PRO A 88 2.68 -8.10 9.96
C PRO A 88 3.35 -6.75 10.02
N ILE A 89 2.61 -5.69 9.76
CA ILE A 89 3.22 -4.37 9.68
C ILE A 89 3.72 -4.00 11.07
N GLN A 90 4.99 -3.61 11.17
CA GLN A 90 5.63 -3.35 12.45
C GLN A 90 5.20 -1.97 12.96
N ALA A 91 4.17 -1.94 13.81
CA ALA A 91 3.90 -0.81 14.67
C ALA A 91 4.83 -0.89 15.90
N VAL A 92 6.08 -0.41 15.77
CA VAL A 92 7.01 -0.17 16.91
C VAL A 92 7.43 -1.44 17.71
N PRO A 93 8.57 -1.46 18.42
CA PRO A 93 8.93 -2.59 19.28
C PRO A 93 7.95 -2.72 20.46
N GLY A 94 7.03 -3.68 20.37
CA GLY A 94 5.98 -3.89 21.36
C GLY A 94 4.69 -4.26 20.63
N ARG A 95 4.56 -5.54 20.26
CA ARG A 95 3.55 -6.10 19.36
C ARG A 95 2.11 -5.78 19.80
N ARG A 96 1.59 -4.61 19.44
CA ARG A 96 0.20 -4.24 19.61
C ARG A 96 -0.59 -4.70 18.39
N THR A 97 -1.27 -5.82 18.55
CA THR A 97 -2.15 -6.40 17.51
C THR A 97 -3.56 -5.82 17.53
N ASP A 98 -3.81 -4.87 18.43
CA ASP A 98 -5.09 -4.23 18.70
C ASP A 98 -5.17 -2.81 18.10
N LEU A 99 -4.18 -2.40 17.32
CA LEU A 99 -4.17 -1.09 16.70
C LEU A 99 -5.16 -1.01 15.55
N ARG A 100 -6.00 0.02 15.58
CA ARG A 100 -6.92 0.38 14.49
C ARG A 100 -6.44 1.67 13.80
N PRO A 101 -6.78 1.89 12.53
CA PRO A 101 -6.59 3.19 11.91
C PRO A 101 -7.44 4.27 12.59
N ARG A 102 -6.84 5.45 12.77
CA ARG A 102 -7.49 6.62 13.37
C ARG A 102 -8.70 7.02 12.53
N GLY A 103 -9.85 7.15 13.18
CA GLY A 103 -11.13 7.46 12.52
C GLY A 103 -12.00 6.22 12.22
N CYS A 104 -11.47 5.00 12.31
CA CYS A 104 -12.28 3.79 12.21
C CYS A 104 -12.87 3.42 13.58
N GLN A 105 -14.12 2.95 13.60
CA GLN A 105 -14.81 2.53 14.82
C GLN A 105 -14.54 1.05 15.13
N SER A 106 -14.55 0.21 14.10
CA SER A 106 -14.28 -1.22 14.15
C SER A 106 -12.80 -1.50 14.33
N THR A 107 -12.52 -2.51 15.16
CA THR A 107 -11.20 -3.13 15.30
C THR A 107 -10.96 -4.25 14.29
N ASP A 108 -12.01 -4.68 13.57
CA ASP A 108 -11.94 -5.84 12.67
C ASP A 108 -11.48 -5.46 11.27
N SER A 109 -11.96 -4.34 10.75
CA SER A 109 -11.61 -3.90 9.40
C SER A 109 -11.85 -2.41 9.22
N CYS A 110 -11.04 -1.78 8.38
CA CYS A 110 -11.30 -0.45 7.87
C CYS A 110 -10.92 -0.35 6.40
N THR A 111 -11.82 0.20 5.59
CA THR A 111 -11.61 0.43 4.16
C THR A 111 -10.86 1.74 3.98
N ILE A 112 -9.73 1.68 3.28
CA ILE A 112 -8.94 2.84 2.91
C ILE A 112 -9.20 3.14 1.43
N LEU A 113 -9.80 4.29 1.18
CA LEU A 113 -10.08 4.87 -0.12
C LEU A 113 -8.85 5.64 -0.60
N ILE A 114 -8.35 5.30 -1.78
CA ILE A 114 -7.22 5.97 -2.42
C ILE A 114 -7.75 6.69 -3.67
N PRO A 115 -7.92 8.02 -3.63
CA PRO A 115 -8.52 8.78 -4.73
C PRO A 115 -7.71 8.61 -6.03
N GLU A 116 -8.28 7.91 -7.00
CA GLU A 116 -7.66 7.71 -8.31
C GLU A 116 -8.03 8.84 -9.25
N HIS A 117 -9.31 9.23 -9.28
CA HIS A 117 -9.81 10.27 -10.15
C HIS A 117 -10.99 11.03 -9.53
N SER A 118 -11.06 12.34 -9.79
CA SER A 118 -12.21 13.21 -9.54
C SER A 118 -12.52 14.06 -10.78
N ASP A 119 -13.76 14.54 -10.88
CA ASP A 119 -14.24 15.38 -11.99
C ASP A 119 -13.77 16.86 -11.93
N GLY A 120 -12.93 17.19 -10.95
CA GLY A 120 -12.37 18.52 -10.75
C GLY A 120 -11.37 18.55 -9.61
N THR A 121 -11.19 19.72 -9.02
CA THR A 121 -10.37 19.95 -7.84
C THR A 121 -11.21 20.53 -6.69
N ALA A 122 -10.75 20.39 -5.45
CA ALA A 122 -11.45 20.99 -4.31
C ALA A 122 -11.59 22.52 -4.53
N PRO A 123 -12.67 23.16 -4.05
CA PRO A 123 -13.69 22.62 -3.14
C PRO A 123 -14.91 22.00 -3.83
N ASN A 124 -14.91 21.82 -5.16
CA ASN A 124 -16.08 21.37 -5.92
C ASN A 124 -15.88 20.00 -6.59
N ALA A 125 -14.85 19.25 -6.20
CA ALA A 125 -14.54 17.96 -6.81
C ALA A 125 -15.46 16.87 -6.28
N ARG A 126 -15.87 15.98 -7.17
CA ARG A 126 -16.54 14.72 -6.84
C ARG A 126 -15.63 13.58 -7.24
N MET A 127 -15.41 12.65 -6.32
CA MET A 127 -14.56 11.50 -6.60
C MET A 127 -15.30 10.60 -7.59
N THR A 128 -14.67 10.24 -8.71
CA THR A 128 -15.31 9.37 -9.72
C THR A 128 -14.73 7.98 -9.70
N HIS A 129 -13.47 7.83 -9.27
CA HIS A 129 -12.80 6.54 -9.15
C HIS A 129 -11.92 6.53 -7.90
N THR A 130 -11.96 5.42 -7.17
CA THR A 130 -11.11 5.16 -6.02
C THR A 130 -10.52 3.75 -6.12
N VAL A 131 -9.29 3.61 -5.65
CA VAL A 131 -8.70 2.30 -5.39
C VAL A 131 -8.86 2.01 -3.91
N GLU A 132 -9.36 0.82 -3.59
CA GLU A 132 -9.67 0.46 -2.21
C GLU A 132 -8.74 -0.64 -1.69
N VAL A 133 -8.35 -0.51 -0.43
CA VAL A 133 -7.67 -1.57 0.33
C VAL A 133 -8.32 -1.70 1.71
N ILE A 134 -8.36 -2.89 2.27
CA ILE A 134 -8.88 -3.14 3.62
C ILE A 134 -7.71 -3.33 4.55
N TYR A 135 -7.64 -2.54 5.62
CA TYR A 135 -6.79 -2.82 6.76
C TYR A 135 -7.53 -3.71 7.75
N THR A 136 -6.97 -4.87 8.08
CA THR A 136 -7.51 -5.78 9.11
C THR A 136 -6.38 -6.27 9.99
N LYS A 137 -6.48 -6.01 11.30
CA LYS A 137 -5.52 -6.37 12.34
C LYS A 137 -4.13 -5.77 12.14
N ASP A 138 -3.38 -6.28 11.17
CA ASP A 138 -1.96 -6.02 10.94
C ASP A 138 -1.56 -6.10 9.46
N ARG A 139 -2.54 -6.14 8.54
CA ARG A 139 -2.31 -6.33 7.11
C ARG A 139 -3.30 -5.56 6.24
N PHE A 140 -2.82 -5.19 5.05
CA PHE A 140 -3.68 -4.75 3.97
C PHE A 140 -4.11 -5.94 3.10
N SER A 141 -5.36 -5.95 2.69
CA SER A 141 -5.91 -6.91 1.73
C SER A 141 -6.75 -6.20 0.67
N LYS A 142 -6.95 -6.86 -0.47
CA LYS A 142 -7.85 -6.36 -1.51
C LYS A 142 -9.29 -6.38 -1.02
N VAL A 143 -10.10 -5.44 -1.48
CA VAL A 143 -11.55 -5.54 -1.33
C VAL A 143 -12.05 -6.70 -2.21
N PRO A 144 -12.82 -7.66 -1.67
CA PRO A 144 -13.40 -8.74 -2.46
C PRO A 144 -14.48 -8.21 -3.42
N GLU A 145 -14.51 -8.73 -4.64
CA GLU A 145 -15.59 -8.44 -5.59
C GLU A 145 -16.84 -9.28 -5.28
N PRO A 146 -18.06 -8.75 -5.53
CA PRO A 146 -18.36 -7.43 -6.06
C PRO A 146 -18.28 -6.31 -5.00
N LEU A 147 -17.71 -5.17 -5.39
CA LEU A 147 -17.67 -3.96 -4.56
C LEU A 147 -19.10 -3.45 -4.31
N TRP A 148 -19.35 -2.90 -3.12
CA TRP A 148 -20.49 -2.00 -2.96
C TRP A 148 -20.29 -0.79 -3.87
N PRO A 149 -21.36 -0.21 -4.44
CA PRO A 149 -21.22 0.99 -5.27
C PRO A 149 -20.59 2.10 -4.44
N PHE A 150 -19.42 2.54 -4.87
CA PHE A 150 -18.74 3.71 -4.33
C PHE A 150 -19.58 4.97 -4.63
N ASP A 151 -19.88 5.78 -3.61
CA ASP A 151 -20.57 7.06 -3.77
C ASP A 151 -19.55 8.20 -3.86
N ALA A 152 -19.57 8.94 -4.96
CA ALA A 152 -18.72 10.10 -5.23
C ALA A 152 -18.78 11.18 -4.15
N ASP A 153 -19.90 11.27 -3.44
CA ASP A 153 -20.18 12.26 -2.40
C ASP A 153 -19.93 11.70 -0.98
N THR A 154 -19.20 10.59 -0.86
CA THR A 154 -18.84 9.94 0.42
C THR A 154 -18.21 10.94 1.41
N ASP A 155 -18.89 11.17 2.53
CA ASP A 155 -18.29 11.73 3.74
C ASP A 155 -17.95 10.58 4.68
N THR A 156 -16.66 10.32 4.82
CA THR A 156 -16.16 9.21 5.65
C THR A 156 -16.41 9.42 7.15
N GLN A 157 -16.70 10.65 7.62
CA GLN A 157 -17.15 10.84 9.01
C GLN A 157 -18.55 10.26 9.26
N SER A 158 -19.38 10.21 8.22
CA SER A 158 -20.74 9.67 8.30
C SER A 158 -20.82 8.19 7.96
N MET A 159 -19.70 7.58 7.53
CA MET A 159 -19.60 6.18 7.14
C MET A 159 -18.55 5.49 8.00
N PRO A 160 -18.94 4.79 9.07
CA PRO A 160 -17.98 4.16 9.97
C PRO A 160 -17.09 3.20 9.18
N ASP A 161 -15.80 3.16 9.54
CA ASP A 161 -14.81 2.22 9.00
C ASP A 161 -14.40 2.46 7.54
N MET A 162 -14.49 3.71 7.09
CA MET A 162 -13.87 4.15 5.84
C MET A 162 -12.99 5.38 6.09
N LEU A 163 -11.83 5.43 5.45
CA LEU A 163 -10.89 6.56 5.51
C LEU A 163 -10.35 6.88 4.13
N TYR A 164 -9.96 8.11 3.90
CA TYR A 164 -9.16 8.51 2.75
C TYR A 164 -7.66 8.37 3.03
N ALA A 165 -6.90 7.98 2.01
CA ALA A 165 -5.45 8.04 2.00
C ALA A 165 -4.98 9.34 1.34
N VAL A 166 -4.23 10.16 2.10
CA VAL A 166 -3.55 11.35 1.58
C VAL A 166 -2.08 11.03 1.40
N ILE A 167 -1.55 11.22 0.18
CA ILE A 167 -0.20 10.83 -0.22
C ILE A 167 0.66 12.07 -0.35
N THR A 168 1.80 12.09 0.33
CA THR A 168 2.80 13.15 0.21
C THR A 168 4.18 12.55 -0.06
N PRO A 169 5.09 13.26 -0.73
CA PRO A 169 6.50 12.86 -0.75
C PRO A 169 7.03 12.74 0.69
N ALA A 170 7.84 11.71 0.97
CA ALA A 170 8.48 11.56 2.28
C ALA A 170 9.63 12.56 2.45
N HIS A 171 9.87 12.98 3.69
CA HIS A 171 10.92 13.94 4.08
C HIS A 171 12.20 13.29 4.58
#